data_AF-A0A2A2D2A5-F1
#
_entry.id   AF-A0A2A2D2A5-F1
#
_cell.length_a   1.000
_cell.length_b   1.000
_cell.length_c   1.000
_cell.angle_alpha   90.00
_cell.angle_beta   90.00
_cell.angle_gamma   90.00
#
_symmetry.space_group_name_H-M   'P 1'
#
loop_
_entity.id
_entity.type
_entity.pdbx_description
1 polymer ?
#
loop_
_entity_poly.entity_id
_entity_poly.type
_entity_poly.pdbx_seq_one_letter_code
_entity_poly.pdbx_strand_id
1 'polypeptide(L)'
;MKYRGEMPTSCINDQQIRPTEYRKWRHAVRYFEQRDKDRRKVEELKVSIAERGLQVPIILGVSDRYPDVYVADGHHRAVALMQLGVLTFPFHWYWITSFGGVRMEREPFPFHLL
;
A
#
# COMPACT_ATOMS: atom_id res chain seq x y z
N MET A 1 -23.78 4.02 10.63
CA MET A 1 -23.76 4.22 9.16
C MET A 1 -23.67 2.84 8.52
N LYS A 2 -24.61 2.45 7.63
CA LYS A 2 -24.60 1.12 6.97
C LYS A 2 -23.55 1.13 5.85
N TYR A 3 -22.54 0.27 5.96
CA TYR A 3 -21.44 0.18 5.00
C TYR A 3 -21.90 -0.54 3.71
N ARG A 4 -21.59 0.03 2.53
CA ARG A 4 -22.06 -0.43 1.21
C ARG A 4 -21.05 -1.28 0.43
N GLY A 5 -19.87 -1.59 0.99
CA GLY A 5 -18.75 -2.19 0.25
C GLY A 5 -17.85 -1.15 -0.43
N GLU A 6 -18.32 0.08 -0.60
CA GLU A 6 -17.54 1.19 -1.14
C GLU A 6 -16.75 1.87 -0.02
N MET A 7 -15.42 1.72 -0.03
CA MET A 7 -14.55 2.50 0.86
C MET A 7 -14.59 3.95 0.39
N PRO A 8 -14.98 4.94 1.23
CA PRO A 8 -14.97 6.34 0.84
C PRO A 8 -13.53 6.74 0.49
N THR A 9 -13.22 6.82 -0.79
CA THR A 9 -11.84 6.98 -1.25
C THR A 9 -11.24 8.33 -0.87
N SER A 10 -12.10 9.31 -0.53
CA SER A 10 -11.73 10.58 0.10
C SER A 10 -11.04 10.44 1.47
N CYS A 11 -11.14 9.27 2.10
CA CYS A 11 -10.49 8.96 3.39
C CYS A 11 -9.15 8.24 3.22
N ILE A 12 -8.56 8.30 2.03
CA ILE A 12 -7.36 7.56 1.70
C ILE A 12 -6.38 8.54 1.10
N ASN A 13 -5.42 8.97 1.92
CA ASN A 13 -4.29 9.81 1.53
C ASN A 13 -3.04 9.41 2.31
N ASP A 14 -1.90 10.03 2.02
CA ASP A 14 -0.62 9.82 2.71
C ASP A 14 -0.67 9.92 4.25
N GLN A 15 -1.66 10.61 4.81
CA GLN A 15 -1.86 10.67 6.26
C GLN A 15 -2.53 9.43 6.79
N GLN A 16 -3.38 8.80 5.97
CA GLN A 16 -4.11 7.58 6.27
C GLN A 16 -3.29 6.35 5.85
N ILE A 17 -2.91 6.18 4.57
CA ILE A 17 -2.07 5.06 4.06
C ILE A 17 -0.63 5.18 4.55
N ARG A 18 -0.31 4.40 5.58
CA ARG A 18 1.06 4.28 6.11
C ARG A 18 1.61 2.88 5.88
N PRO A 19 2.94 2.72 5.75
CA PRO A 19 3.53 1.40 5.88
C PRO A 19 3.36 0.96 7.36
N THR A 20 2.84 -0.24 7.61
CA THR A 20 2.50 -0.70 8.99
C THR A 20 3.63 -0.52 9.99
N GLU A 21 4.86 -0.71 9.54
CA GLU A 21 6.07 -0.64 10.38
C GLU A 21 6.64 0.78 10.54
N TYR A 22 6.20 1.76 9.74
CA TYR A 22 6.79 3.11 9.75
C TYR A 22 5.75 4.22 9.80
N ARG A 23 6.04 5.25 10.61
CA ARG A 23 5.16 6.41 10.77
C ARG A 23 4.93 7.23 9.49
N LYS A 24 5.90 7.24 8.56
CA LYS A 24 5.87 8.00 7.31
C LYS A 24 6.60 7.24 6.20
N TRP A 25 6.15 7.37 4.96
CA TRP A 25 6.80 6.76 3.79
C TRP A 25 8.28 7.10 3.65
N ARG A 26 8.65 8.36 3.86
CA ARG A 26 10.07 8.79 3.85
C ARG A 26 10.97 7.99 4.80
N HIS A 27 10.42 7.44 5.89
CA HIS A 27 11.19 6.61 6.82
C HIS A 27 11.38 5.20 6.27
N ALA A 28 10.36 4.62 5.61
CA ALA A 28 10.49 3.34 4.91
C ALA A 28 11.49 3.43 3.75
N VAL A 29 11.42 4.50 2.95
CA VAL A 29 12.39 4.77 1.87
C VAL A 29 13.81 4.81 2.42
N ARG A 30 14.06 5.66 3.42
CA ARG A 30 15.38 5.79 4.05
C ARG A 30 15.87 4.46 4.64
N TYR A 31 14.98 3.68 5.26
CA TYR A 31 15.32 2.39 5.84
C TYR A 31 15.76 1.39 4.77
N PHE A 32 15.02 1.29 3.66
CA PHE A 32 15.37 0.37 2.57
C PHE A 32 16.63 0.79 1.82
N GLU A 33 16.90 2.08 1.68
CA GLU A 33 18.14 2.59 1.07
C GLU A 33 19.39 2.22 1.87
N GLN A 34 19.28 2.21 3.20
CA GLN A 34 20.39 1.95 4.12
C GLN A 34 20.82 0.47 4.18
N ARG A 35 19.97 -0.46 3.75
CA ARG A 35 20.24 -1.90 3.79
C ARG A 35 20.43 -2.45 2.39
N ASP A 36 21.62 -2.97 2.12
CA ASP A 36 21.97 -3.51 0.79
C ASP A 36 20.97 -4.55 0.27
N LYS A 37 20.46 -5.41 1.15
CA LYS A 37 19.44 -6.41 0.80
C LYS A 37 18.14 -5.76 0.32
N ASP A 38 17.63 -4.80 1.08
CA ASP A 38 16.36 -4.13 0.77
C ASP A 38 16.51 -3.21 -0.45
N ARG A 39 17.62 -2.49 -0.56
CA ARG A 39 17.95 -1.66 -1.72
C ARG A 39 18.00 -2.49 -3.00
N ARG A 40 18.71 -3.63 -2.99
CA ARG A 40 18.72 -4.55 -4.15
C ARG A 40 17.33 -5.03 -4.50
N LYS A 41 16.51 -5.36 -3.49
CA LYS A 41 15.14 -5.80 -3.74
C LYS A 41 14.28 -4.73 -4.40
N VAL A 42 14.41 -3.47 -3.97
CA VAL A 42 13.72 -2.33 -4.60
C VAL A 42 14.19 -2.15 -6.04
N GLU A 43 15.48 -2.21 -6.32
CA GLU A 43 16.01 -2.09 -7.69
C GLU A 43 15.56 -3.24 -8.60
N GLU A 44 15.58 -4.49 -8.13
CA GLU A 44 15.03 -5.64 -8.85
C GLU A 44 13.54 -5.45 -9.18
N LEU A 45 12.77 -4.95 -8.21
CA LEU A 45 11.35 -4.66 -8.40
C LEU A 45 11.13 -3.55 -9.41
N LYS A 46 11.96 -2.49 -9.41
CA LYS A 46 11.87 -1.41 -10.40
C LYS A 46 12.06 -1.94 -11.82
N VAL A 47 13.08 -2.76 -12.03
CA VAL A 47 13.33 -3.40 -13.34
C VAL A 47 12.14 -4.28 -13.73
N SER A 48 11.70 -5.17 -12.84
CA SER A 48 10.60 -6.09 -13.12
C SER A 48 9.27 -5.36 -13.40
N ILE A 49 8.98 -4.27 -12.68
CA ILE A 49 7.77 -3.46 -12.87
C ILE A 49 7.85 -2.69 -14.18
N ALA A 50 9.01 -2.14 -14.55
CA ALA A 50 9.18 -1.43 -15.81
C ALA A 50 8.96 -2.36 -17.03
N GLU A 51 9.41 -3.63 -16.93
CA GLU A 51 9.29 -4.59 -18.02
C GLU A 51 7.91 -5.24 -18.13
N ARG A 52 7.29 -5.58 -17.00
CA ARG A 52 6.11 -6.45 -16.95
C ARG A 52 4.93 -5.85 -16.20
N GLY A 53 5.05 -4.62 -15.71
CA GLY A 53 4.07 -4.04 -14.79
C GLY A 53 4.07 -4.72 -13.42
N LEU A 54 3.20 -4.24 -12.53
CA LEU A 54 3.05 -4.82 -11.20
C LEU A 54 2.30 -6.17 -11.28
N GLN A 55 3.03 -7.27 -11.12
CA GLN A 55 2.47 -8.63 -11.21
C GLN A 55 1.71 -9.06 -9.96
N VAL A 56 2.12 -8.58 -8.79
CA VAL A 56 1.46 -8.89 -7.51
C VAL A 56 0.98 -7.56 -6.90
N PRO A 57 -0.34 -7.39 -6.70
CA PRO A 57 -0.90 -6.16 -6.17
C PRO A 57 -0.44 -5.89 -4.73
N ILE A 58 -0.39 -4.61 -4.35
CA ILE A 58 -0.16 -4.19 -2.96
C ILE A 58 -1.40 -4.55 -2.13
N ILE A 59 -1.20 -4.99 -0.88
CA ILE A 59 -2.32 -5.31 0.02
C ILE A 59 -2.50 -4.19 1.04
N LEU A 60 -3.69 -3.60 1.09
CA LEU A 60 -4.07 -2.60 2.09
C LEU A 60 -4.93 -3.22 3.21
N GLY A 61 -4.64 -2.90 4.46
CA GLY A 61 -5.54 -3.15 5.59
C GLY A 61 -6.33 -1.90 5.91
N VAL A 62 -7.63 -2.05 6.16
CA VAL A 62 -8.53 -0.99 6.63
C VAL A 62 -9.03 -1.40 8.00
N SER A 63 -8.74 -0.62 9.03
CA SER A 63 -9.16 -0.93 10.40
C SER A 63 -10.32 -0.02 10.82
N ASP A 64 -11.34 -0.59 11.46
CA ASP A 64 -12.43 0.18 12.07
C ASP A 64 -12.11 0.64 13.51
N ARG A 65 -11.19 -0.09 14.18
CA ARG A 65 -10.77 0.16 15.56
C ARG A 65 -9.87 1.38 15.67
N TYR A 66 -8.96 1.48 14.72
CA TYR A 66 -8.15 2.65 14.43
C TYR A 66 -8.57 3.03 13.01
N PRO A 67 -9.31 4.13 12.79
CA PRO A 67 -9.83 4.51 11.47
C PRO A 67 -8.68 4.91 10.54
N ASP A 68 -7.87 3.94 10.15
CA ASP A 68 -6.68 4.04 9.34
C ASP A 68 -6.67 2.99 8.23
N VAL A 69 -5.92 3.31 7.18
CA VAL A 69 -5.64 2.43 6.05
C VAL A 69 -4.13 2.23 6.06
N TYR A 70 -3.61 1.04 5.82
CA TYR A 70 -2.15 0.84 5.84
C TYR A 70 -1.73 -0.21 4.85
N VAL A 71 -0.48 -0.20 4.42
CA VAL A 71 0.08 -1.25 3.55
C VAL A 71 0.38 -2.47 4.41
N ALA A 72 -0.46 -3.49 4.33
CA ALA A 72 -0.30 -4.76 5.02
C ALA A 72 0.81 -5.61 4.39
N ASP A 73 0.91 -5.61 3.07
CA ASP A 73 1.96 -6.30 2.31
C ASP A 73 2.33 -5.52 1.04
N GLY A 74 3.61 -5.62 0.66
CA GLY A 74 4.14 -4.99 -0.55
C GLY A 74 4.89 -3.68 -0.33
N HIS A 75 5.51 -3.45 0.84
CA HIS A 75 6.27 -2.22 1.13
C HIS A 75 7.38 -1.94 0.11
N HIS A 76 8.18 -2.93 -0.29
CA HIS A 76 9.21 -2.75 -1.33
C HIS A 76 8.61 -2.43 -2.70
N ARG A 77 7.44 -3.01 -3.03
CA ARG A 77 6.71 -2.72 -4.28
C ARG A 77 6.19 -1.28 -4.29
N ALA A 78 5.60 -0.84 -3.17
CA ALA A 78 5.14 0.53 -3.01
C ALA A 78 6.29 1.53 -3.17
N VAL A 79 7.44 1.27 -2.53
CA VAL A 79 8.63 2.13 -2.68
C VAL A 79 9.16 2.11 -4.12
N ALA A 80 9.21 0.95 -4.78
CA ALA A 80 9.61 0.87 -6.20
C ALA A 80 8.69 1.69 -7.11
N LEU A 81 7.37 1.59 -6.94
CA LEU A 81 6.37 2.36 -7.70
C LEU A 81 6.50 3.87 -7.47
N MET A 82 6.71 4.28 -6.21
CA MET A 82 6.96 5.68 -5.85
C MET A 82 8.23 6.21 -6.55
N GLN A 83 9.32 5.45 -6.52
CA GLN A 83 10.58 5.85 -7.16
C GLN A 83 10.50 5.88 -8.68
N LEU A 84 9.65 5.04 -9.28
CA LEU A 84 9.35 5.06 -10.72
C LEU A 84 8.38 6.19 -11.12
N GLY A 85 7.82 6.93 -10.16
CA GLY A 85 6.80 7.96 -10.44
C GLY A 85 5.50 7.38 -11.00
N VAL A 86 5.20 6.11 -10.72
CA VAL A 86 3.98 5.46 -11.20
C VAL A 86 2.78 6.04 -10.48
N LEU A 87 1.86 6.63 -11.26
CA LEU A 87 0.68 7.33 -10.77
C LEU A 87 -0.56 6.46 -10.62
N THR A 88 -0.50 5.13 -10.77
CA THR A 88 -1.63 4.22 -10.50
C THR A 88 -1.11 2.80 -10.42
N PHE A 89 -1.60 2.01 -9.46
CA PHE A 89 -1.22 0.61 -9.32
C PHE A 89 -2.38 -0.26 -8.86
N PRO A 90 -2.41 -1.55 -9.24
CA PRO A 90 -3.41 -2.47 -8.73
C PRO A 90 -3.14 -2.79 -7.26
N PHE A 91 -4.22 -2.87 -6.48
CA PHE A 91 -4.18 -3.22 -5.07
C PHE A 91 -5.27 -4.25 -4.74
N HIS A 92 -5.05 -4.98 -3.66
CA HIS A 92 -6.09 -5.69 -2.91
C HIS A 92 -6.22 -5.02 -1.56
N TRP A 93 -7.34 -5.25 -0.88
CA TRP A 93 -7.51 -4.70 0.45
C TRP A 93 -8.32 -5.59 1.35
N TYR A 94 -8.31 -5.35 2.66
CA TYR A 94 -9.16 -6.09 3.58
C TYR A 94 -9.62 -5.24 4.76
N TRP A 95 -10.82 -5.54 5.26
CA TRP A 95 -11.31 -4.97 6.51
C TRP A 95 -10.84 -5.77 7.71
N ILE A 96 -10.29 -5.09 8.71
CA ILE A 96 -10.23 -5.55 10.09
C ILE A 96 -11.38 -4.89 10.81
N THR A 97 -12.43 -5.67 11.05
CA THR A 97 -13.52 -5.20 11.92
C THR A 97 -13.26 -5.60 13.35
N SER A 98 -13.60 -4.73 14.30
CA SER A 98 -13.44 -4.94 15.74
C SER A 98 -14.22 -6.16 16.24
N PHE A 99 -15.17 -6.67 15.44
CA PHE A 99 -16.09 -7.76 15.80
C PHE A 99 -16.24 -8.88 14.76
N GLY A 100 -15.48 -8.92 13.66
CA GLY A 100 -15.83 -9.77 12.52
C GLY A 100 -14.72 -10.11 11.53
N GLY A 101 -13.53 -10.47 12.02
CA GLY A 101 -12.48 -11.10 11.21
C GLY A 101 -11.91 -10.24 10.07
N VAL A 102 -11.00 -10.84 9.30
CA VAL A 102 -10.31 -10.22 8.16
C VAL A 102 -11.03 -10.63 6.86
N ARG A 103 -11.59 -9.67 6.12
CA ARG A 103 -12.25 -9.93 4.82
C ARG A 103 -11.52 -9.22 3.69
N MET A 104 -11.00 -9.97 2.71
CA MET A 104 -10.25 -9.44 1.56
C MET A 104 -11.17 -9.07 0.38
N GLU A 105 -11.11 -7.81 -0.04
CA GLU A 105 -11.80 -7.20 -1.18
C GLU A 105 -10.79 -6.87 -2.30
N ARG A 106 -11.25 -6.87 -3.56
CA ARG A 106 -10.39 -6.90 -4.77
C ARG A 106 -10.87 -5.88 -5.82
N GLU A 107 -10.52 -4.61 -5.66
CA GLU A 107 -10.82 -3.54 -6.64
C GLU A 107 -9.61 -2.61 -6.83
N PRO A 108 -9.48 -1.81 -7.92
CA PRO A 108 -8.32 -0.93 -8.20
C PRO A 108 -8.35 0.46 -7.48
N PHE A 109 -7.18 1.00 -7.03
CA PHE A 109 -7.08 2.22 -6.19
C PHE A 109 -6.62 3.42 -7.01
N PRO A 110 -7.28 4.59 -6.94
CA PRO A 110 -6.80 5.80 -7.60
C PRO A 110 -5.64 6.46 -6.83
N PHE A 111 -4.47 6.59 -7.45
CA PHE A 111 -3.25 7.13 -6.81
C PHE A 111 -3.26 8.64 -6.58
N HIS A 112 -4.09 9.41 -7.30
CA HIS A 112 -4.21 10.86 -7.09
C HIS A 112 -4.76 11.21 -5.70
N LEU A 113 -5.17 10.19 -4.94
CA LEU A 113 -5.67 10.31 -3.59
C LEU A 113 -4.58 10.10 -2.54
N LEU A 114 -3.41 9.53 -2.87
CA LEU A 114 -2.23 9.49 -2.00
C LEU A 114 -1.74 10.93 -1.74
#